data_AF-A0A9D9L6F7-F1
#
_entry.id   AF-A0A9D9L6F7-F1
#
_cell.length_a   1.000
_cell.length_b   1.000
_cell.length_c   1.000
_cell.angle_alpha   90.00
_cell.angle_beta   90.00
_cell.angle_gamma   90.00
#
_symmetry.space_group_name_H-M   'P 1'
#
loop_
_entity.id
_entity.type
_entity.pdbx_description
1 polymer ?
#
loop_
_entity_poly.entity_id
_entity_poly.type
_entity_poly.pdbx_seq_one_letter_code
_entity_poly.pdbx_strand_id
1 'polypeptide(L)'
;VGAILLVSCGFFLMANAAAAQRALYQKQELSADLLRQASWQPLTELLLGVVFTFGVLFFANHVFVAQYTVPLGFGAATLCTVLTAWGAYVRYRHFWQETPLAKPPEGSLPLQRRYCCGLALFLAGALLAVFEFC
;
A
#
# COMPACT_ATOMS: atom_id res chain seq x y z
N VAL A 1 -15.69 15.34 -0.21
CA VAL A 1 -14.99 15.55 -1.52
C VAL A 1 -13.52 15.20 -1.45
N GLY A 2 -12.80 15.63 -0.39
CA GLY A 2 -11.37 15.31 -0.21
C GLY A 2 -11.07 13.81 -0.15
N ALA A 3 -11.87 13.03 0.59
CA ALA A 3 -11.69 11.59 0.70
C ALA A 3 -11.78 10.85 -0.65
N ILE A 4 -12.79 11.15 -1.47
CA ILE A 4 -13.01 10.55 -2.79
C ILE A 4 -11.81 10.84 -3.72
N LEU A 5 -11.30 12.08 -3.70
CA LEU A 5 -10.13 12.47 -4.49
C LEU A 5 -8.88 11.68 -4.08
N LEU A 6 -8.64 11.52 -2.78
CA LEU A 6 -7.50 10.78 -2.25
C LEU A 6 -7.58 9.29 -2.60
N VAL A 7 -8.75 8.66 -2.42
CA VAL A 7 -8.99 7.26 -2.78
C VAL A 7 -8.78 7.06 -4.28
N SER A 8 -9.38 7.90 -5.11
CA SER A 8 -9.29 7.80 -6.57
C SER A 8 -7.84 8.00 -7.04
N CYS A 9 -7.18 9.07 -6.58
CA CYS A 9 -5.79 9.36 -6.92
C CYS A 9 -4.85 8.24 -6.47
N GLY A 10 -5.02 7.75 -5.25
CA GLY A 10 -4.25 6.63 -4.72
C GLY A 10 -4.42 5.36 -5.56
N PHE A 11 -5.66 5.02 -5.91
CA PHE A 11 -5.97 3.89 -6.78
C PHE A 11 -5.33 4.04 -8.16
N PHE A 12 -5.46 5.20 -8.81
CA PHE A 12 -4.87 5.44 -10.12
C PHE A 12 -3.33 5.33 -10.10
N LEU A 13 -2.68 5.86 -9.05
CA LEU A 13 -1.23 5.74 -8.90
C LEU A 13 -0.78 4.30 -8.72
N MET A 14 -1.49 3.52 -7.88
CA MET A 14 -1.22 2.10 -7.69
C MET A 14 -1.43 1.31 -8.98
N ALA A 15 -2.57 1.48 -9.65
CA ALA A 15 -2.92 0.76 -10.87
C ALA A 15 -1.92 1.05 -11.99
N ASN A 16 -1.56 2.32 -12.21
CA ASN A 16 -0.57 2.70 -13.21
C ASN A 16 0.82 2.17 -12.88
N ALA A 17 1.25 2.24 -11.62
CA ALA A 17 2.55 1.71 -11.21
C ALA A 17 2.62 0.19 -11.37
N ALA A 18 1.58 -0.55 -10.97
CA ALA A 18 1.51 -2.00 -11.11
C ALA A 18 1.47 -2.43 -12.59
N ALA A 19 0.68 -1.75 -13.43
CA ALA A 19 0.63 -2.01 -14.86
C ALA A 19 1.99 -1.76 -15.55
N ALA A 20 2.64 -0.63 -15.21
CA ALA A 20 3.96 -0.30 -15.74
C ALA A 20 5.05 -1.28 -15.28
N GLN A 21 5.04 -1.70 -14.02
CA GLN A 21 5.94 -2.74 -13.50
C GLN A 21 5.74 -4.07 -14.22
N ARG A 22 4.48 -4.50 -14.42
CA ARG A 22 4.18 -5.73 -15.17
C ARG A 22 4.71 -5.67 -16.60
N ALA A 23 4.51 -4.54 -17.29
CA ALA A 23 5.02 -4.34 -18.64
C ALA A 23 6.57 -4.36 -18.69
N LEU A 24 7.24 -3.81 -17.67
CA LEU A 24 8.71 -3.89 -17.55
C LEU A 24 9.18 -5.33 -17.35
N TYR A 25 8.55 -6.07 -16.43
CA TYR A 25 8.93 -7.46 -16.16
C TYR A 25 8.71 -8.36 -17.39
N GLN A 26 7.67 -8.11 -18.18
CA GLN A 26 7.43 -8.82 -19.44
C GLN A 26 8.50 -8.52 -20.49
N LYS A 27 8.97 -7.27 -20.58
CA LYS A 27 10.03 -6.86 -21.53
C LYS A 27 11.40 -7.44 -21.20
N GLN A 28 11.66 -7.76 -19.94
CA GLN A 28 12.93 -8.29 -19.47
C GLN A 28 12.96 -9.83 -19.41
N GLU A 29 11.95 -10.49 -19.99
CA GLU A 29 11.87 -11.95 -20.09
C GLU A 29 12.06 -12.65 -18.73
N LEU A 30 11.53 -12.06 -17.66
CA LEU A 30 11.57 -12.71 -16.34
C LEU A 30 10.86 -14.07 -16.40
N SER A 31 11.38 -15.04 -15.64
CA SER A 31 10.75 -16.36 -15.54
C SER A 31 9.29 -16.24 -15.11
N ALA A 32 8.45 -17.13 -15.65
CA ALA A 32 7.01 -17.10 -15.39
C ALA A 32 6.66 -17.15 -13.88
N ASP A 33 7.48 -17.87 -13.10
CA ASP A 33 7.31 -17.98 -11.65
C ASP A 33 7.60 -16.66 -10.93
N LEU A 34 8.68 -15.95 -11.32
CA LEU A 34 9.01 -14.65 -10.74
C LEU A 34 7.98 -13.59 -11.13
N LEU A 35 7.53 -13.61 -12.39
CA LEU A 35 6.49 -12.70 -12.86
C LEU A 35 5.18 -12.93 -12.11
N ARG A 36 4.83 -14.19 -11.83
CA ARG A 36 3.69 -14.54 -10.99
C ARG A 36 3.88 -13.99 -9.58
N GLN A 37 4.96 -14.30 -8.88
CA GLN A 37 5.21 -13.81 -7.52
C GLN A 37 5.18 -12.26 -7.43
N ALA A 38 5.86 -11.58 -8.36
CA ALA A 38 5.91 -10.13 -8.42
C ALA A 38 4.54 -9.50 -8.73
N SER A 39 3.66 -10.20 -9.47
CA SER A 39 2.31 -9.70 -9.78
C SER A 39 1.32 -9.80 -8.63
N TRP A 40 1.49 -10.78 -7.73
CA TRP A 40 0.64 -10.93 -6.55
C TRP A 40 1.03 -9.98 -5.41
N GLN A 41 2.32 -9.63 -5.32
CA GLN A 41 2.84 -8.78 -4.25
C GLN A 41 2.06 -7.46 -4.07
N PRO A 42 1.77 -6.66 -5.12
CA PRO A 42 0.96 -5.44 -4.99
C PRO A 42 -0.40 -5.70 -4.32
N LEU A 43 -1.11 -6.74 -4.74
CA LEU A 43 -2.43 -7.08 -4.20
C LEU A 43 -2.34 -7.50 -2.73
N THR A 44 -1.31 -8.26 -2.37
CA THR A 44 -1.06 -8.66 -0.98
C THR A 44 -0.78 -7.45 -0.09
N GLU A 45 0.05 -6.51 -0.56
CA GLU A 45 0.31 -5.23 0.15
C GLU A 45 -0.96 -4.38 0.29
N LEU A 46 -1.75 -4.37 -0.78
CA LEU A 46 -3.18 -4.07 -0.86
C LEU A 46 -3.95 -4.44 0.40
N LEU A 47 -4.21 -5.73 0.47
CA LEU A 47 -5.04 -6.36 1.48
C LEU A 47 -4.44 -6.18 2.88
N LEU A 48 -3.11 -6.31 3.00
CA LEU A 48 -2.40 -6.17 4.26
C LEU A 48 -2.57 -4.75 4.84
N GLY A 49 -2.46 -3.73 3.99
CA GLY A 49 -2.68 -2.34 4.38
C GLY A 49 -4.11 -2.07 4.84
N VAL A 50 -5.09 -2.57 4.10
CA VAL A 50 -6.51 -2.45 4.48
C VAL A 50 -6.75 -3.14 5.83
N VAL A 51 -6.33 -4.40 5.98
CA VAL A 51 -6.56 -5.20 7.19
C VAL A 51 -5.92 -4.55 8.42
N PHE A 52 -4.66 -4.11 8.34
CA PHE A 52 -4.00 -3.48 9.49
C PHE A 52 -4.62 -2.13 9.83
N THR A 53 -4.83 -1.27 8.83
CA THR A 53 -5.33 0.09 9.06
C THR A 53 -6.74 0.07 9.67
N PHE A 54 -7.65 -0.73 9.14
CA PHE A 54 -9.02 -0.82 9.67
C PHE A 54 -9.13 -1.72 10.91
N GLY A 55 -8.28 -2.75 11.03
CA GLY A 55 -8.20 -3.56 12.24
C GLY A 55 -7.78 -2.72 13.45
N VAL A 56 -6.76 -1.87 13.29
CA VAL A 56 -6.31 -0.96 14.35
C VAL A 56 -7.40 0.06 14.71
N LEU A 57 -8.09 0.61 13.73
CA LEU A 57 -9.22 1.51 13.98
C LEU A 57 -10.34 0.80 14.76
N PHE A 58 -10.69 -0.43 14.37
CA PHE A 58 -11.69 -1.25 15.06
C PHE A 58 -11.30 -1.54 16.51
N PHE A 59 -10.05 -1.97 16.76
CA PHE A 59 -9.57 -2.24 18.12
C PHE A 59 -9.50 -0.98 18.97
N ALA A 60 -9.00 0.13 18.42
CA ALA A 60 -8.99 1.41 19.12
C ALA A 60 -10.42 1.82 19.53
N ASN A 61 -11.40 1.58 18.66
CA ASN A 61 -12.81 1.84 18.93
C ASN A 61 -13.39 1.04 20.11
N HIS A 62 -12.85 -0.14 20.41
CA HIS A 62 -13.33 -1.01 21.48
C HIS A 62 -12.53 -0.87 22.79
N VAL A 63 -11.28 -0.41 22.73
CA VAL A 63 -10.37 -0.37 23.89
C VAL A 63 -10.41 0.98 24.60
N PHE A 64 -10.58 2.09 23.88
CA PHE A 64 -10.53 3.42 24.47
C PHE A 64 -11.90 3.91 24.95
N VAL A 65 -11.90 4.67 26.05
CA VAL A 65 -13.08 5.37 26.57
C VAL A 65 -13.55 6.42 25.54
N ALA A 66 -14.85 6.43 25.24
CA ALA A 66 -15.51 7.11 24.10
C ALA A 66 -14.98 8.50 23.72
N GLN A 67 -14.54 9.30 24.70
CA GLN A 67 -14.03 10.66 24.54
C GLN A 67 -12.66 10.76 23.82
N TYR A 68 -11.82 9.71 23.84
CA TYR A 68 -10.51 9.72 23.17
C TYR A 68 -10.38 8.71 22.03
N THR A 69 -11.39 7.87 21.89
CA THR A 69 -11.46 6.75 20.96
C THR A 69 -11.24 7.17 19.51
N VAL A 70 -11.93 8.22 19.08
CA VAL A 70 -11.90 8.73 17.71
C VAL A 70 -10.54 9.35 17.34
N PRO A 71 -9.96 10.31 18.10
CA PRO A 71 -8.67 10.90 17.73
C PRO A 71 -7.49 9.91 17.87
N LEU A 72 -7.49 9.05 18.89
CA LEU A 72 -6.43 8.05 19.07
C LEU A 72 -6.50 6.94 18.00
N GLY A 73 -7.71 6.46 17.69
CA GLY A 73 -7.92 5.46 16.66
C GLY A 73 -7.53 5.97 15.27
N PHE A 74 -7.91 7.21 14.95
CA PHE A 74 -7.51 7.86 13.70
C PHE A 74 -5.99 8.06 13.61
N GLY A 75 -5.35 8.51 14.69
CA GLY A 75 -3.89 8.68 14.75
C GLY A 75 -3.14 7.36 14.57
N ALA A 76 -3.58 6.30 15.25
CA ALA A 76 -3.00 4.96 15.12
C ALA A 76 -3.18 4.39 13.71
N ALA A 77 -4.37 4.54 13.11
CA ALA A 77 -4.64 4.07 11.76
C ALA A 77 -3.85 4.86 10.69
N THR A 78 -3.63 6.16 10.91
CA THR A 78 -2.76 6.99 10.07
C THR A 78 -1.30 6.51 10.14
N LEU A 79 -0.80 6.22 11.34
CA LEU A 79 0.54 5.66 11.52
C LEU A 79 0.67 4.31 10.81
N CYS A 80 -0.32 3.42 10.95
CA CYS A 80 -0.36 2.14 10.25
C CYS A 80 -0.35 2.29 8.74
N THR A 81 -1.05 3.30 8.20
CA THR A 81 -1.02 3.61 6.77
C THR A 81 0.39 3.94 6.28
N VAL A 82 1.12 4.80 7.01
CA VAL A 82 2.51 5.17 6.67
C VAL A 82 3.44 3.95 6.78
N LEU A 83 3.34 3.21 7.87
CA LEU A 83 4.16 2.01 8.11
C LEU A 83 3.89 0.92 7.08
N THR A 84 2.65 0.77 6.62
CA THR A 84 2.30 -0.17 5.55
C THR A 84 2.95 0.25 4.24
N ALA A 85 2.80 1.51 3.83
CA ALA A 85 3.41 2.01 2.59
C ALA A 85 4.94 1.88 2.60
N TRP A 86 5.58 2.18 3.74
CA TRP A 86 7.00 1.97 3.95
C TRP A 86 7.38 0.48 3.90
N GLY A 87 6.65 -0.37 4.61
CA GLY A 87 6.84 -1.81 4.64
C GLY A 87 6.74 -2.44 3.26
N ALA A 88 5.79 -2.00 2.43
CA ALA A 88 5.64 -2.44 1.05
C ALA A 88 6.88 -2.10 0.19
N TYR A 89 7.50 -0.94 0.41
CA TYR A 89 8.74 -0.58 -0.27
C TYR A 89 9.92 -1.44 0.20
N VAL A 90 10.04 -1.66 1.51
CA VAL A 90 11.11 -2.46 2.11
C VAL A 90 11.01 -3.91 1.67
N ARG A 91 9.83 -4.53 1.73
CA ARG A 91 9.59 -5.91 1.26
C ARG A 91 9.87 -6.07 -0.23
N TYR A 92 9.51 -5.08 -1.04
CA TYR A 92 9.88 -5.08 -2.45
C TYR A 92 11.40 -5.06 -2.63
N ARG A 93 12.11 -4.20 -1.92
CA ARG A 93 13.58 -4.16 -1.98
C ARG A 93 14.21 -5.49 -1.55
N HIS A 94 13.73 -6.09 -0.46
CA HIS A 94 14.21 -7.38 0.01
C HIS A 94 13.93 -8.51 -0.98
N PHE A 95 12.73 -8.56 -1.57
CA PHE A 95 12.39 -9.53 -2.61
C PHE A 95 13.41 -9.54 -3.76
N TRP A 96 13.86 -8.36 -4.20
CA TRP A 96 14.87 -8.23 -5.27
C TRP A 96 16.32 -8.48 -4.82
N GLN A 97 16.60 -8.45 -3.52
CA GLN A 97 17.91 -8.81 -2.97
C GLN A 97 18.07 -10.33 -2.80
N GLU A 98 16.97 -11.02 -2.51
CA GLU A 98 16.93 -12.47 -2.31
C GLU A 98 16.76 -13.25 -3.61
N THR A 99 16.33 -12.59 -4.69
CA THR A 99 16.21 -13.21 -6.02
C THR A 99 17.56 -13.30 -6.74
N PRO A 100 17.73 -14.32 -7.61
CA PRO A 100 19.01 -14.59 -8.29
C PRO A 100 19.46 -13.48 -9.26
N LEU A 101 18.58 -12.53 -9.58
CA LEU A 101 18.87 -11.39 -10.44
C LEU A 101 19.79 -10.33 -9.77
N ALA A 102 20.05 -10.44 -8.45
CA ALA A 102 20.92 -9.59 -7.64
C ALA A 102 20.60 -8.08 -7.62
N LYS A 103 19.80 -7.57 -8.57
CA LYS A 103 19.35 -6.19 -8.66
C LYS A 103 17.92 -6.13 -9.21
N PRO A 104 17.09 -5.21 -8.68
CA PRO A 104 15.79 -4.93 -9.27
C PRO A 104 15.98 -4.37 -10.69
N PRO A 105 15.04 -4.66 -11.60
CA PRO A 105 15.13 -4.16 -12.95
C PRO A 105 15.12 -2.64 -13.02
N GLU A 106 15.87 -2.09 -13.99
CA GLU A 106 16.04 -0.65 -14.13
C GLU A 106 14.67 0.04 -14.30
N GLY A 107 14.44 1.11 -13.54
CA GLY A 107 13.17 1.83 -13.53
C GLY A 107 12.06 1.22 -12.68
N SER A 108 12.25 0.04 -12.05
CA SER A 108 11.21 -0.57 -11.21
C SER A 108 11.07 0.08 -9.83
N LEU A 109 12.17 0.55 -9.24
CA LEU A 109 12.22 1.26 -7.96
C LEU A 109 11.39 2.56 -7.94
N PRO A 110 11.52 3.50 -8.91
CA PRO A 110 10.68 4.68 -8.92
C PRO A 110 9.19 4.35 -9.11
N LEU A 111 8.86 3.28 -9.84
CA LEU A 111 7.49 2.79 -9.91
C LEU A 111 6.99 2.24 -8.58
N GLN A 112 7.84 1.52 -7.84
CA GLN A 112 7.48 1.05 -6.50
C GLN A 112 7.21 2.22 -5.54
N ARG A 113 8.00 3.29 -5.62
CA ARG A 113 7.73 4.50 -4.82
C ARG A 113 6.38 5.11 -5.16
N ARG A 114 6.03 5.19 -6.46
CA ARG A 114 4.70 5.65 -6.91
C ARG A 114 3.59 4.74 -6.38
N TYR A 115 3.80 3.43 -6.40
CA TYR A 115 2.87 2.46 -5.83
C TYR A 115 2.65 2.71 -4.33
N CYS A 116 3.73 2.82 -3.55
CA CYS A 116 3.66 3.08 -2.11
C CYS A 116 2.99 4.43 -1.79
N CYS A 117 3.27 5.48 -2.56
CA CYS A 117 2.56 6.75 -2.44
C CYS A 117 1.07 6.59 -2.75
N GLY A 118 0.73 5.84 -3.80
CA GLY A 118 -0.65 5.53 -4.14
C GLY A 118 -1.36 4.77 -3.02
N LEU A 119 -0.69 3.79 -2.42
CA LEU A 119 -1.19 3.02 -1.28
C LEU A 119 -1.46 3.91 -0.06
N ALA A 120 -0.51 4.80 0.28
CA ALA A 120 -0.68 5.74 1.37
C ALA A 120 -1.86 6.70 1.14
N LEU A 121 -1.99 7.25 -0.08
CA LEU A 121 -3.09 8.14 -0.44
C LEU A 121 -4.44 7.42 -0.44
N PHE A 122 -4.47 6.18 -0.93
CA PHE A 122 -5.67 5.35 -0.94
C PHE A 122 -6.15 5.06 0.47
N LEU A 123 -5.27 4.58 1.35
CA LEU A 123 -5.59 4.26 2.74
C LEU A 123 -5.95 5.52 3.54
N ALA A 124 -5.23 6.62 3.34
CA ALA A 124 -5.55 7.90 3.99
C ALA A 124 -6.91 8.44 3.55
N GLY A 125 -7.23 8.35 2.25
CA GLY A 125 -8.54 8.72 1.73
C GLY A 125 -9.66 7.83 2.27
N ALA A 126 -9.41 6.52 2.39
CA ALA A 126 -10.37 5.58 2.95
C ALA A 126 -10.60 5.81 4.45
N LEU A 127 -9.54 6.13 5.20
CA LEU A 127 -9.64 6.54 6.61
C LEU A 127 -10.42 7.84 6.78
N LEU A 128 -10.11 8.84 5.95
CA LEU A 128 -10.82 10.12 5.97
C LEU A 128 -12.31 9.93 5.63
N ALA A 129 -12.64 9.05 4.68
CA ALA A 129 -14.03 8.71 4.38
C ALA A 129 -14.72 8.12 5.62
N VAL A 130 -14.12 7.12 6.28
CA VAL A 130 -14.69 6.54 7.49
C VAL A 130 -14.87 7.59 8.58
N PHE A 131 -13.91 8.49 8.75
CA PHE A 131 -14.02 9.59 9.71
C PHE A 131 -15.14 10.60 9.35
N GLU A 132 -15.34 10.92 8.08
CA GLU A 132 -16.44 11.79 7.62
C GLU A 132 -17.83 11.18 7.86
N PHE A 133 -17.93 9.84 7.99
CA PHE A 133 -19.19 9.11 8.18
C PHE A 133 -19.41 8.57 9.62
N CYS A 134 -18.45 8.73 10.52
CA CYS A 134 -18.55 8.37 11.95
C CYS A 134 -18.92 9.57 12.81
#